data_AF-A0AAE8ZTR5-F1
#
_entry.id   AF-A0AAE8ZTR5-F1
#
_cell.length_a   1.000
_cell.length_b   1.000
_cell.length_c   1.000
_cell.angle_alpha   90.00
_cell.angle_beta   90.00
_cell.angle_gamma   90.00
#
_symmetry.space_group_name_H-M   'P 1'
#
loop_
_entity.id
_entity.type
_entity.pdbx_description
1 polymer ?
#
loop_
_entity_poly.entity_id
_entity_poly.type
_entity_poly.pdbx_seq_one_letter_code
_entity_poly.pdbx_strand_id
1 'polypeptide(L)'
;MAIGDMSSVQRVDILKPYQEKLAETNPDFQHVRCKEVPNEVTEMPSNIANSFNVPTCPCCGGIMKTDVTFFGETLSTEKLNFAFEKANECGGILTLGSSLAVLPGSRLVHQAHSQNKPIFIVNIGPTCVDHLATMKLENKISDVLKEI
;
A
#
# COMPACT_ATOMS: atom_id res chain seq x y z
N MET A 1 -14.22 12.32 -19.56
CA MET A 1 -14.48 12.24 -18.12
C MET A 1 -15.06 10.85 -17.85
N ALA A 2 -14.18 9.85 -17.75
CA ALA A 2 -14.55 8.51 -17.35
C ALA A 2 -13.99 8.32 -15.96
N ILE A 3 -14.88 8.36 -14.97
CA ILE A 3 -14.57 7.92 -13.62
C ILE A 3 -14.31 6.42 -13.79
N GLY A 4 -13.03 6.04 -13.79
CA GLY A 4 -12.61 4.67 -13.93
C GLY A 4 -13.33 3.83 -12.88
N ASP A 5 -13.98 2.79 -13.35
CA ASP A 5 -14.73 1.83 -12.57
C ASP A 5 -14.00 1.47 -11.25
N MET A 6 -14.62 1.83 -10.13
CA MET A 6 -14.13 1.52 -8.78
C MET A 6 -14.22 0.02 -8.45
N SER A 7 -14.65 -0.83 -9.40
CA SER A 7 -14.59 -2.30 -9.31
C SER A 7 -13.17 -2.87 -9.19
N SER A 8 -12.14 -2.05 -9.45
CA SER A 8 -10.73 -2.46 -9.38
C SER A 8 -10.16 -2.55 -7.96
N VAL A 9 -10.90 -2.07 -6.94
CA VAL A 9 -10.58 -2.36 -5.53
C VAL A 9 -11.44 -3.53 -5.06
N GLN A 10 -11.01 -4.74 -5.43
CA GLN A 10 -11.57 -5.95 -4.85
C GLN A 10 -11.27 -5.98 -3.35
N ARG A 11 -12.27 -5.67 -2.52
CA ARG A 11 -12.24 -6.06 -1.10
C ARG A 11 -12.16 -7.58 -1.05
N VAL A 12 -11.03 -8.08 -0.56
CA VAL A 12 -10.78 -9.51 -0.39
C VAL A 12 -11.61 -10.00 0.80
N ASP A 13 -12.85 -10.42 0.54
CA ASP A 13 -13.81 -10.93 1.55
C ASP A 13 -13.35 -12.25 2.22
N ILE A 14 -12.23 -12.83 1.76
CA ILE A 14 -11.60 -14.05 2.30
C ILE A 14 -10.84 -13.80 3.62
N LEU A 15 -10.60 -12.54 3.99
CA LEU A 15 -9.83 -12.19 5.19
C LEU A 15 -10.56 -12.54 6.48
N LYS A 16 -11.89 -12.41 6.51
CA LYS A 16 -12.66 -12.52 7.75
C LYS A 16 -12.64 -13.94 8.35
N PRO A 17 -12.90 -15.03 7.59
CA PRO A 17 -12.85 -16.38 8.15
C PRO A 17 -11.45 -16.80 8.60
N TYR A 18 -10.40 -16.38 7.87
CA TYR A 18 -9.03 -16.69 8.25
C TYR A 18 -8.59 -15.88 9.48
N GLN A 19 -9.01 -14.62 9.58
CA GLN A 19 -8.78 -13.76 10.75
C GLN A 19 -9.47 -14.32 12.00
N GLU A 20 -10.70 -14.81 11.88
CA GLU A 20 -11.43 -15.48 12.97
C GLU A 20 -10.68 -16.73 13.43
N LYS A 21 -10.29 -17.61 12.49
CA LYS A 21 -9.51 -18.82 12.81
C LYS A 21 -8.15 -18.49 13.45
N LEU A 22 -7.47 -17.45 12.98
CA LEU A 22 -6.24 -16.95 13.59
C LEU A 22 -6.47 -16.52 15.05
N ALA A 23 -7.55 -15.80 15.33
CA ALA A 23 -7.90 -15.33 16.66
C ALA A 23 -8.31 -16.48 17.61
N GLU A 24 -9.06 -17.47 17.11
CA GLU A 24 -9.46 -18.68 17.85
C GLU A 24 -8.25 -19.55 18.20
N THR A 25 -7.29 -19.65 17.28
CA THR A 25 -6.10 -20.48 17.45
C THR A 25 -5.04 -19.82 18.34
N ASN A 26 -5.15 -18.51 18.57
CA ASN A 26 -4.21 -17.70 19.34
C ASN A 26 -4.93 -16.77 20.34
N PRO A 27 -5.72 -17.31 21.28
CA PRO A 27 -6.53 -16.49 22.20
C PRO A 27 -5.66 -15.56 23.06
N ASP A 28 -4.46 -16.01 23.44
CA ASP A 28 -3.50 -15.24 24.25
C ASP A 28 -2.91 -14.03 23.52
N PHE A 29 -3.13 -13.90 22.21
CA PHE A 29 -2.54 -12.86 21.36
C PHE A 29 -3.47 -11.69 21.06
N GLN A 30 -4.73 -11.73 21.47
CA GLN A 30 -5.71 -10.67 21.17
C GLN A 30 -5.36 -9.30 21.79
N HIS A 31 -4.57 -9.30 22.86
CA HIS A 31 -4.21 -8.09 23.60
C HIS A 31 -2.72 -7.96 23.92
N VAL A 32 -1.85 -8.65 23.18
CA VAL A 32 -0.40 -8.52 23.37
C VAL A 32 0.03 -7.11 22.97
N ARG A 33 0.49 -6.35 23.95
CA ARG A 33 1.13 -5.06 23.73
C ARG A 33 2.63 -5.25 23.72
N CYS A 34 3.25 -4.85 22.62
CA CYS A 34 4.70 -4.71 22.61
C CYS A 34 5.08 -3.43 23.36
N LYS A 35 6.22 -3.45 24.04
CA LYS A 35 6.75 -2.26 24.68
C LYS A 35 7.31 -1.36 23.57
N GLU A 36 6.64 -0.24 23.31
CA GLU A 36 7.20 0.78 22.43
C GLU A 36 8.44 1.38 23.09
N VAL A 37 9.59 1.25 22.43
CA VAL A 37 10.84 1.86 22.88
C VAL A 37 11.22 2.94 21.87
N PRO A 38 11.30 4.22 22.27
CA PRO A 38 11.62 5.30 21.33
C PRO A 38 12.96 5.08 20.63
N ASN A 39 12.97 5.17 19.30
CA ASN A 39 14.16 5.03 18.43
C ASN A 39 14.87 3.67 18.50
N GLU A 40 14.23 2.64 19.05
CA GLU A 40 14.76 1.28 19.09
C GLU A 40 13.79 0.29 18.43
N VAL A 41 14.32 -0.88 18.05
CA VAL A 41 13.47 -1.97 17.57
C VAL A 41 12.60 -2.41 18.74
N THR A 42 11.28 -2.32 18.55
CA THR A 42 10.29 -2.82 19.52
C THR A 42 10.65 -4.22 19.99
N GLU A 43 11.02 -4.34 21.26
CA GLU A 43 11.36 -5.62 21.86
C GLU A 43 10.10 -6.46 22.03
N MET A 44 10.04 -7.59 21.33
CA MET A 44 9.02 -8.60 21.55
C MET A 44 9.40 -9.45 22.76
N PRO A 45 8.45 -9.76 23.68
CA PRO A 45 8.70 -10.69 24.78
C PRO A 45 9.28 -12.03 24.28
N SER A 46 10.34 -12.47 24.96
CA SER A 46 11.16 -13.62 24.57
C SER A 46 10.41 -14.94 24.72
N ASN A 47 9.74 -15.39 23.65
CA ASN A 47 9.04 -16.68 23.44
C ASN A 47 7.79 -16.52 22.54
N ILE A 48 7.30 -15.29 22.37
CA ILE A 48 6.05 -15.01 21.63
C ILE A 48 6.07 -15.54 20.20
N ALA A 49 7.18 -15.33 19.48
CA ALA A 49 7.32 -15.79 18.10
C ALA A 49 7.18 -17.31 17.94
N ASN A 50 7.58 -18.09 18.96
CA ASN A 50 7.52 -19.55 18.93
C ASN A 50 6.19 -20.10 19.48
N SER A 51 5.40 -19.29 20.19
CA SER A 51 4.10 -19.67 20.72
C SER A 51 2.91 -19.29 19.82
N PHE A 52 3.15 -18.52 18.75
CA PHE A 52 2.10 -18.16 17.79
C PHE A 52 1.86 -19.31 16.80
N ASN A 53 0.62 -19.76 16.70
CA ASN A 53 0.21 -20.84 15.83
C ASN A 53 -0.48 -20.30 14.56
N VAL A 54 0.19 -20.43 13.42
CA VAL A 54 -0.29 -19.97 12.12
C VAL A 54 -1.17 -21.07 11.49
N PRO A 55 -2.49 -20.85 11.29
CA PRO A 55 -3.35 -21.83 10.65
C PRO A 55 -2.88 -22.14 9.22
N THR A 56 -2.82 -23.42 8.88
CA THR A 56 -2.46 -23.86 7.53
C THR A 56 -3.59 -23.59 6.54
N CYS A 57 -3.24 -23.54 5.25
CA CYS A 57 -4.20 -23.45 4.15
C CYS A 57 -5.20 -24.62 4.22
N PRO A 58 -6.52 -24.36 4.23
CA PRO A 58 -7.53 -25.43 4.28
C PRO A 58 -7.56 -26.27 3.00
N CYS A 59 -7.03 -25.76 1.88
CA CYS A 59 -7.02 -26.46 0.59
C CYS A 59 -5.79 -27.35 0.39
N CYS A 60 -4.60 -26.91 0.84
CA CYS A 60 -3.33 -27.61 0.55
C CYS A 60 -2.44 -27.86 1.78
N GLY A 61 -2.81 -27.39 2.96
CA GLY A 61 -1.99 -27.53 4.18
C GLY A 61 -0.74 -26.65 4.23
N GLY A 62 -0.48 -25.82 3.21
CA GLY A 62 0.67 -24.93 3.17
C GLY A 62 0.56 -23.68 4.05
N ILE A 63 1.64 -22.89 4.09
CA ILE A 63 1.67 -21.60 4.78
C ILE A 63 0.84 -20.58 3.99
N MET A 64 -0.06 -19.88 4.67
CA MET A 64 -0.84 -18.80 4.10
C MET A 64 -0.12 -17.47 4.27
N LYS A 65 -0.02 -16.72 3.19
CA LYS A 65 0.48 -15.35 3.16
C LYS A 65 -0.58 -14.47 2.52
N THR A 66 -0.76 -13.26 3.03
CA THR A 66 -1.61 -12.25 2.39
C THR A 66 -1.11 -11.94 0.98
N ASP A 67 -2.02 -11.70 0.04
CA ASP A 67 -1.69 -11.26 -1.31
C ASP A 67 -1.27 -9.77 -1.31
N VAL A 68 -0.11 -9.52 -0.71
CA VAL A 68 0.58 -8.23 -0.67
C VAL A 68 2.06 -8.47 -0.94
N THR A 69 2.71 -7.49 -1.55
CA THR A 69 4.16 -7.50 -1.77
C THR A 69 4.84 -6.86 -0.58
N PHE A 70 5.70 -7.62 0.08
CA PHE A 70 6.53 -7.12 1.18
C PHE A 70 7.76 -6.39 0.63
N PHE A 71 8.40 -5.57 1.46
CA PHE A 71 9.68 -4.95 1.10
C PHE A 71 10.72 -6.03 0.78
N GLY A 72 11.42 -5.84 -0.34
CA GLY A 72 12.41 -6.79 -0.86
C GLY A 72 11.83 -7.87 -1.77
N GLU A 73 10.50 -7.99 -1.87
CA GLU A 73 9.88 -8.92 -2.80
C GLU A 73 9.71 -8.31 -4.20
N THR A 74 9.73 -9.18 -5.21
CA THR A 74 9.42 -8.80 -6.59
C THR A 74 7.92 -8.57 -6.74
N LEU A 75 7.57 -7.42 -7.29
CA LEU A 75 6.20 -7.09 -7.66
C LEU A 75 5.75 -7.94 -8.86
N SER A 76 4.44 -8.21 -8.95
CA SER A 76 3.85 -8.87 -10.11
C SER A 76 4.15 -8.07 -11.39
N THR A 77 4.82 -8.71 -12.34
CA THR A 77 5.16 -8.14 -13.65
C THR A 77 3.91 -7.68 -14.40
N GLU A 78 2.81 -8.43 -14.31
CA GLU A 78 1.54 -8.07 -14.94
C GLU A 78 0.97 -6.77 -14.37
N LYS A 79 0.92 -6.65 -13.03
CA LYS A 79 0.44 -5.43 -12.35
C LYS A 79 1.33 -4.23 -12.67
N LEU A 80 2.65 -4.43 -12.74
CA LEU A 80 3.60 -3.39 -13.12
C LEU A 80 3.36 -2.92 -14.56
N ASN A 81 3.31 -3.85 -15.52
CA ASN A 81 3.11 -3.54 -16.92
C ASN A 81 1.80 -2.77 -17.13
N PHE A 82 0.71 -3.23 -16.51
CA PHE A 82 -0.57 -2.54 -16.54
C PHE A 82 -0.46 -1.09 -16.03
N ALA A 83 0.19 -0.87 -14.88
CA ALA A 83 0.36 0.48 -14.34
C ALA A 83 1.18 1.40 -15.26
N PHE A 84 2.26 0.88 -15.83
CA PHE A 84 3.12 1.63 -16.75
C PHE A 84 2.44 1.93 -18.09
N GLU A 85 1.64 1.01 -18.61
CA GLU A 85 0.82 1.21 -19.81
C GLU A 85 -0.22 2.30 -19.57
N LYS A 86 -0.94 2.27 -18.45
CA LYS A 86 -1.92 3.32 -18.10
C LYS A 86 -1.28 4.68 -17.88
N ALA A 87 -0.10 4.73 -17.25
CA ALA A 87 0.66 5.97 -17.15
C ALA A 87 1.12 6.49 -18.52
N ASN A 88 1.36 5.60 -19.48
CA ASN A 88 1.70 5.96 -20.85
C ASN A 88 0.50 6.47 -21.66
N GLU A 89 -0.70 5.94 -21.43
CA GLU A 89 -1.93 6.37 -22.11
C GLU A 89 -2.53 7.65 -21.53
N CYS A 90 -2.33 7.92 -20.23
CA CYS A 90 -2.97 9.06 -19.58
C CYS A 90 -2.42 10.41 -20.06
N GLY A 91 -3.24 11.46 -19.94
CA GLY A 91 -2.83 12.84 -20.23
C GLY A 91 -2.06 13.52 -19.11
N GLY A 92 -1.88 12.88 -17.95
CA GLY A 92 -1.28 13.47 -16.75
C GLY A 92 -1.39 12.55 -15.54
N ILE A 93 -0.64 12.86 -14.48
CA ILE A 93 -0.65 12.11 -13.22
C ILE A 93 -1.16 12.99 -12.08
N LEU A 94 -2.11 12.47 -11.29
CA LEU A 94 -2.53 13.05 -10.02
C LEU A 94 -2.15 12.11 -8.89
N THR A 95 -1.32 12.58 -7.96
CA THR A 95 -0.94 11.84 -6.75
C THR A 95 -1.74 12.37 -5.56
N LEU A 96 -2.37 11.47 -4.80
CA LEU A 96 -3.13 11.80 -3.60
C LEU A 96 -2.53 11.08 -2.38
N GLY A 97 -2.02 11.82 -1.40
CA GLY A 97 -1.64 11.29 -0.09
C GLY A 97 -0.44 10.35 -0.08
N SER A 98 0.45 10.46 -1.05
CA SER A 98 1.65 9.65 -1.13
C SER A 98 2.89 10.52 -1.07
N SER A 99 3.85 10.13 -0.22
CA SER A 99 5.19 10.72 -0.19
C SER A 99 6.02 10.35 -1.42
N LEU A 100 5.58 9.33 -2.17
CA LEU A 100 6.28 8.77 -3.33
C LEU A 100 7.72 8.33 -3.04
N ALA A 101 7.99 7.94 -1.80
CA ALA A 101 9.31 7.46 -1.36
C ALA A 101 9.64 6.02 -1.80
N VAL A 102 8.64 5.27 -2.26
CA VAL A 102 8.76 3.84 -2.56
C VAL A 102 8.54 3.57 -4.05
N LEU A 103 9.39 2.71 -4.62
CA LEU A 103 9.24 2.21 -5.98
C LEU A 103 8.11 1.16 -6.04
N PRO A 104 7.33 1.12 -7.12
CA PRO A 104 7.51 1.80 -8.40
C PRO A 104 6.79 3.15 -8.50
N GLY A 105 6.09 3.61 -7.45
CA GLY A 105 5.21 4.78 -7.52
C GLY A 105 5.89 6.03 -8.09
N SER A 106 7.10 6.34 -7.63
CA SER A 106 7.89 7.46 -8.16
C SER A 106 8.31 7.26 -9.63
N ARG A 107 8.53 6.03 -10.12
CA ARG A 107 8.88 5.77 -11.52
C ARG A 107 7.75 6.13 -12.49
N LEU A 108 6.50 5.96 -12.08
CA LEU A 108 5.36 6.37 -12.89
C LEU A 108 5.35 7.89 -13.08
N VAL A 109 5.68 8.64 -12.04
CA VAL A 109 5.79 10.10 -12.10
C VAL A 109 6.97 10.53 -12.96
N HIS A 110 8.15 9.91 -12.78
CA HIS A 110 9.32 10.18 -13.63
C HIS A 110 9.04 9.89 -15.11
N GLN A 111 8.34 8.80 -15.43
CA GLN A 111 7.95 8.49 -16.80
C GLN A 111 7.02 9.57 -17.36
N ALA A 112 5.97 9.95 -16.64
CA ALA A 112 5.06 11.00 -17.08
C ALA A 112 5.79 12.34 -17.31
N HIS A 113 6.69 12.70 -16.40
CA HIS A 113 7.53 13.89 -16.55
C HIS A 113 8.39 13.83 -17.82
N SER A 114 9.03 12.69 -18.10
CA SER A 114 9.85 12.52 -19.31
C SER A 114 9.06 12.67 -20.62
N GLN A 115 7.74 12.50 -20.55
CA GLN A 115 6.80 12.66 -21.66
C GLN A 115 6.15 14.06 -21.68
N ASN A 116 6.65 14.99 -20.85
CA ASN A 116 6.10 16.33 -20.66
C ASN A 116 4.63 16.36 -20.24
N LYS A 117 4.17 15.31 -19.54
CA LYS A 117 2.80 15.25 -19.02
C LYS A 117 2.70 16.05 -17.72
N PRO A 118 1.58 16.76 -17.50
CA PRO A 118 1.36 17.49 -16.26
C PRO A 118 1.27 16.53 -15.06
N ILE A 119 1.86 16.96 -13.95
CA ILE A 119 1.92 16.22 -12.68
C ILE A 119 1.31 17.09 -11.59
N PHE A 120 0.25 16.59 -10.95
CA PHE A 120 -0.44 17.23 -9.86
C PHE A 120 -0.27 16.40 -8.59
N ILE A 121 0.01 17.06 -7.45
CA ILE A 121 0.22 16.39 -6.17
C ILE A 121 -0.68 17.04 -5.12
N VAL A 122 -1.44 16.22 -4.39
CA VAL A 122 -2.14 16.62 -3.17
C VAL A 122 -1.58 15.80 -2.02
N ASN A 123 -0.73 16.41 -1.19
CA ASN A 123 -0.11 15.74 -0.06
C ASN A 123 0.31 16.74 1.02
N ILE A 124 0.17 16.37 2.29
CA ILE A 124 0.69 17.14 3.41
C ILE A 124 2.16 16.76 3.62
N GLY A 125 3.06 17.75 3.64
CA GLY A 125 4.50 17.52 3.74
C GLY A 125 5.19 17.17 2.41
N PRO A 126 6.51 16.93 2.45
CA PRO A 126 7.34 16.76 1.27
C PRO A 126 7.05 15.45 0.52
N THR A 127 7.28 15.45 -0.80
CA THR A 127 7.34 14.23 -1.61
C THR A 127 8.68 14.12 -2.34
N CYS A 128 9.11 12.90 -2.68
CA CYS A 128 10.38 12.69 -3.38
C CYS A 128 10.43 13.29 -4.80
N VAL A 129 9.29 13.71 -5.35
CA VAL A 129 9.16 14.21 -6.72
C VAL A 129 8.54 15.62 -6.79
N ASP A 130 8.56 16.37 -5.69
CA ASP A 130 8.01 17.74 -5.64
C ASP A 130 8.58 18.63 -6.75
N HIS A 131 9.87 18.47 -7.09
CA HIS A 131 10.56 19.20 -8.14
C HIS A 131 10.08 18.90 -9.57
N LEU A 132 9.30 17.83 -9.77
CA LEU A 132 8.73 17.45 -11.07
C LEU A 132 7.27 17.90 -11.21
N ALA A 133 6.64 18.37 -10.13
CA ALA A 133 5.24 18.70 -10.11
C ALA A 133 4.95 19.96 -10.91
N THR A 134 3.92 19.91 -11.75
CA THR A 134 3.30 21.10 -12.35
C THR A 134 2.63 21.95 -11.28
N MET A 135 1.98 21.30 -10.31
CA MET A 135 1.39 21.95 -9.15
C MET A 135 1.34 20.98 -7.97
N LYS A 136 1.61 21.50 -6.77
CA LYS A 136 1.41 20.81 -5.51
C LYS A 136 0.45 21.58 -4.64
N LEU A 137 -0.55 20.89 -4.10
CA LEU A 137 -1.46 21.39 -3.10
C LEU A 137 -1.17 20.71 -1.76
N GLU A 138 -0.75 21.50 -0.79
CA GLU A 138 -0.50 21.03 0.56
C GLU A 138 -1.76 21.14 1.40
N ASN A 139 -2.61 20.12 1.29
CA ASN A 139 -3.88 20.09 2.02
C ASN A 139 -4.33 18.64 2.28
N LYS A 140 -5.29 18.46 3.18
CA LYS A 140 -5.95 17.18 3.39
C LYS A 140 -6.74 16.81 2.14
N ILE A 141 -6.49 15.61 1.62
CA ILE A 141 -7.19 15.06 0.43
C ILE A 141 -8.71 15.10 0.65
N SER A 142 -9.16 14.78 1.86
CA SER A 142 -10.58 14.77 2.23
C SER A 142 -11.25 16.13 2.08
N ASP A 143 -10.51 17.23 2.17
CA ASP A 143 -11.05 18.57 2.03
C ASP A 143 -11.01 19.02 0.57
N VAL A 144 -9.92 18.71 -0.15
CA VAL A 144 -9.78 18.98 -1.59
C VAL A 144 -10.84 18.26 -2.41
N LEU A 145 -11.09 16.98 -2.14
CA LEU A 145 -12.07 16.18 -2.88
C LEU A 145 -13.53 16.64 -2.68
N LYS A 146 -13.82 17.46 -1.67
CA LYS A 146 -15.17 18.04 -1.48
C LYS A 146 -15.42 19.25 -2.38
N GLU A 147 -14.35 19.87 -2.87
CA GLU A 147 -14.40 21.11 -3.68
C GLU A 147 -14.39 20.83 -5.19
N ILE A 148 -14.30 19.56 -5.59
CA ILE A 148 -14.25 19.07 -6.99
C ILE A 148 -15.53 18.26 -7.26
#